data_AF-A0A380ELI0-F1
#
_entry.id   AF-A0A380ELI0-F1
#
_cell.length_a   1.000
_cell.length_b   1.000
_cell.length_c   1.000
_cell.angle_alpha   90.00
_cell.angle_beta   90.00
_cell.angle_gamma   90.00
#
_symmetry.space_group_name_H-M   'P 1'
#
loop_
_entity.id
_entity.type
_entity.pdbx_description
1 polymer ?
#
loop_
_entity_poly.entity_id
_entity_poly.type
_entity_poly.pdbx_seq_one_letter_code
_entity_poly.pdbx_strand_id
1 'polypeptide(L)'
;MLTARDALSDKERAFISGTDDYVTKPFEVKELIFRIRAVLRRYNINSNSEMTIGNLTLNQSYLELQVSNKTMTLPNKEFQYYLCLQHVLSKSLLVNK
;
A
#
# COMPACT_ATOMS: atom_id res chain seq x y z
N MET A 1 9.83 11.25 4.48
CA MET A 1 10.52 12.42 3.90
C MET A 1 12.02 12.20 3.96
N LEU A 2 12.74 12.56 2.89
CA LEU A 2 14.20 12.44 2.79
C LEU A 2 14.80 13.79 2.39
N THR A 3 15.70 14.34 3.19
CA THR A 3 16.18 15.73 3.01
C THR A 3 17.59 15.94 3.59
N ALA A 4 18.27 17.04 3.23
CA ALA A 4 19.54 17.44 3.85
C ALA A 4 19.34 18.27 5.14
N ARG A 5 18.10 18.66 5.44
CA ARG A 5 17.76 19.47 6.62
C ARG A 5 17.76 18.60 7.87
N ASP A 6 18.73 18.80 8.76
CA ASP A 6 18.98 17.96 9.93
C ASP A 6 18.61 18.59 11.28
N ALA A 7 18.28 19.89 11.27
CA ALA A 7 17.80 20.62 12.43
C ALA A 7 16.59 19.93 13.09
N LEU A 8 16.58 19.87 14.43
CA LEU A 8 15.51 19.23 15.19
C LEU A 8 14.14 19.87 14.89
N SER A 9 14.09 21.19 14.75
CA SER A 9 12.87 21.94 14.41
C SER A 9 12.32 21.61 13.02
N ASP A 10 13.17 21.18 12.08
CA ASP A 10 12.72 20.72 10.77
C ASP A 10 12.07 19.34 10.85
N LYS A 11 12.63 18.45 11.68
CA LYS A 11 12.06 17.14 11.97
C LYS A 11 10.71 17.27 12.65
N GLU A 12 10.63 18.07 13.71
CA GLU A 12 9.40 18.33 14.44
C GLU A 12 8.27 18.83 13.52
N ARG A 13 8.53 19.88 12.73
CA ARG A 13 7.54 20.42 11.79
C ARG A 13 7.04 19.38 10.79
N ALA A 14 7.93 18.54 10.28
CA ALA A 14 7.57 17.51 9.33
C ALA A 14 6.72 16.39 9.94
N PHE A 15 7.00 16.00 11.19
CA PHE A 15 6.16 15.03 11.90
C PHE A 15 4.79 15.63 12.22
N ILE A 16 4.72 16.88 12.67
CA ILE A 16 3.45 17.60 12.89
C ILE A 16 2.65 17.70 11.59
N SER A 17 3.30 17.85 10.43
CA SER A 17 2.63 17.87 9.13
C SER A 17 2.20 16.50 8.62
N GLY A 18 2.32 15.43 9.42
CA GLY A 18 1.86 14.08 9.08
C GLY A 18 2.88 13.20 8.35
N THR A 19 4.17 13.53 8.41
CA THR A 19 5.21 12.66 7.84
C THR A 19 5.36 11.38 8.66
N ASP A 20 5.29 10.22 8.00
CA ASP A 20 5.44 8.90 8.62
C ASP A 20 6.88 8.56 9.07
N ASP A 21 7.88 9.11 8.39
CA ASP A 21 9.31 8.91 8.70
C ASP A 21 10.16 10.06 8.13
N TYR A 22 11.26 10.42 8.80
CA TYR A 22 12.16 11.52 8.41
C TYR A 22 13.60 11.03 8.37
N VAL A 23 14.25 11.11 7.21
CA VAL A 23 15.64 10.70 7.01
C VAL A 23 16.47 11.89 6.51
N THR A 24 17.59 12.13 7.17
CA THR A 24 18.55 13.19 6.83
C THR A 24 19.67 12.62 5.96
N LYS A 25 20.16 13.39 4.98
CA LYS A 25 21.39 13.07 4.24
C LYS A 25 22.63 13.48 5.06
N PRO A 26 23.75 12.76 4.94
CA PRO A 26 23.92 11.47 4.25
C PRO A 26 23.30 10.31 5.05
N PHE A 27 22.88 9.25 4.35
CA PHE A 27 22.28 8.06 4.96
C PHE A 27 22.77 6.79 4.26
N GLU A 28 22.66 5.67 4.96
CA GLU A 28 22.96 4.34 4.40
C GLU A 28 21.76 3.81 3.61
N VAL A 29 21.99 3.34 2.38
CA VAL A 29 20.92 2.80 1.52
C VAL A 29 20.22 1.61 2.19
N LYS A 30 20.97 0.77 2.89
CA LYS A 30 20.42 -0.37 3.64
C LYS A 30 19.47 0.10 4.74
N GLU A 31 19.83 1.13 5.50
CA GLU A 31 18.96 1.69 6.54
C GLU A 31 17.65 2.22 5.94
N LEU A 32 17.74 2.96 4.83
CA LEU A 32 16.57 3.48 4.15
C LEU A 32 15.60 2.36 3.74
N ILE A 33 16.12 1.24 3.22
CA ILE A 33 15.30 0.08 2.85
C ILE A 33 14.59 -0.51 4.08
N PHE A 34 15.28 -0.68 5.21
CA PHE A 34 14.67 -1.21 6.43
C PHE A 34 13.58 -0.29 6.99
N ARG A 35 13.79 1.03 6.92
CA ARG A 35 12.80 2.05 7.29
C ARG A 35 11.57 2.02 6.39
N ILE A 36 11.74 1.99 5.07
CA ILE A 36 10.63 1.85 4.11
C ILE A 36 9.81 0.60 4.42
N ARG A 37 10.46 -0.55 4.61
CA ARG A 37 9.77 -1.80 4.98
C ARG A 37 9.01 -1.67 6.30
N ALA A 38 9.55 -0.96 7.29
CA ALA A 38 8.88 -0.72 8.56
C ALA A 38 7.62 0.14 8.42
N VAL A 39 7.67 1.19 7.60
CA VAL A 39 6.49 2.00 7.25
C VAL A 39 5.44 1.15 6.55
N LEU A 40 5.82 0.37 5.53
CA LEU A 40 4.89 -0.46 4.75
C LEU A 40 4.21 -1.57 5.58
N ARG A 41 4.85 -2.10 6.63
CA ARG A 41 4.22 -3.07 7.53
C ARG A 41 2.97 -2.52 8.22
N ARG A 42 2.92 -1.22 8.53
CA ARG A 42 1.73 -0.58 9.14
C ARG A 42 0.52 -0.57 8.21
N TYR A 43 0.76 -0.56 6.90
CA TYR A 43 -0.29 -0.55 5.88
C TYR A 43 -0.82 -1.93 5.52
N ASN A 44 -0.36 -2.99 6.21
CA ASN A 44 -0.79 -4.37 5.99
C ASN A 44 -0.77 -4.79 4.50
N ILE A 45 0.20 -4.27 3.74
CA ILE A 45 0.40 -4.59 2.31
C ILE A 45 0.83 -6.07 2.13
N ASN A 46 0.98 -6.83 3.22
CA ASN A 46 1.38 -8.22 3.21
C ASN A 46 0.16 -9.16 3.30
N SER A 47 -0.07 -9.81 2.16
CA SER A 47 -0.20 -11.28 2.02
C SER A 47 -1.56 -11.96 2.08
N ASN A 48 -2.67 -11.27 1.80
CA ASN A 48 -3.74 -11.97 1.09
C ASN A 48 -3.56 -11.69 -0.40
N SER A 49 -2.78 -12.54 -1.05
CA SER A 49 -2.72 -12.55 -2.51
C SER A 49 -4.06 -12.86 -3.12
N GLU A 50 -4.99 -13.43 -2.36
CA GLU A 50 -6.36 -13.68 -2.77
C GLU A 50 -7.32 -12.78 -2.02
N MET A 51 -8.19 -12.11 -2.77
CA MET A 51 -9.20 -11.21 -2.24
C MET A 51 -10.55 -11.54 -2.83
N THR A 52 -11.52 -11.85 -1.96
CA THR A 52 -12.88 -12.25 -2.38
C THR A 52 -13.90 -11.17 -2.06
N ILE A 53 -14.77 -10.86 -3.03
CA ILE A 53 -15.93 -9.98 -2.90
C ILE A 53 -17.13 -10.66 -3.56
N GLY A 54 -18.10 -11.09 -2.75
CA GLY A 54 -19.24 -11.85 -3.26
C GLY A 54 -18.77 -13.13 -3.95
N ASN A 55 -19.02 -13.23 -5.26
CA ASN A 55 -18.63 -14.35 -6.11
C ASN A 55 -17.33 -14.09 -6.91
N LEU A 56 -16.65 -12.98 -6.65
CA LEU A 56 -15.46 -12.54 -7.37
C LEU A 56 -14.22 -12.72 -6.48
N THR A 57 -13.21 -13.44 -6.96
CA THR A 57 -11.92 -13.61 -6.29
C THR A 57 -10.80 -13.08 -7.17
N LEU A 58 -10.00 -12.17 -6.65
CA LEU A 58 -8.81 -11.62 -7.30
C LEU A 58 -7.58 -12.29 -6.70
N ASN A 59 -6.75 -12.95 -7.52
CA ASN A 59 -5.45 -13.46 -7.12
C ASN A 59 -4.33 -12.55 -7.68
N GLN A 60 -3.72 -11.75 -6.82
CA GLN A 60 -2.66 -10.80 -7.16
C GLN A 60 -1.32 -11.47 -7.49
N SER A 61 -1.05 -12.66 -6.96
CA SER A 61 0.17 -13.41 -7.29
C SER A 61 0.18 -13.88 -8.74
N TYR A 62 -0.99 -14.28 -9.25
CA TYR A 62 -1.15 -14.78 -10.62
C TYR A 62 -1.79 -13.76 -11.59
N LEU A 63 -2.19 -12.59 -11.09
CA LEU A 63 -2.99 -11.59 -11.83
C LEU A 63 -4.28 -12.20 -12.39
N GLU A 64 -4.96 -13.02 -11.58
CA GLU A 64 -6.15 -13.77 -12.00
C GLU A 64 -7.42 -13.22 -11.36
N LEU A 65 -8.51 -13.34 -12.10
CA LEU A 65 -9.87 -13.05 -11.69
C LEU A 65 -10.67 -14.34 -11.79
N GLN A 66 -11.25 -14.78 -10.69
CA GLN A 66 -12.18 -15.90 -10.65
C GLN A 66 -13.59 -15.38 -10.37
N VAL A 67 -14.54 -15.74 -11.24
CA VAL A 67 -15.97 -15.47 -11.04
C VAL A 67 -16.68 -16.81 -10.92
N SER A 68 -17.15 -17.12 -9.71
CA SER A 68 -17.70 -18.43 -9.36
C SER A 68 -16.69 -19.57 -9.67
N ASN A 69 -16.83 -20.27 -10.80
CA ASN A 69 -15.96 -21.38 -11.23
C ASN A 69 -15.16 -21.09 -12.52
N LYS A 70 -15.17 -19.84 -13.02
CA LYS A 70 -14.39 -19.46 -14.20
C LYS A 70 -13.23 -18.57 -13.78
N THR A 71 -12.02 -18.97 -14.16
CA THR A 71 -10.80 -18.19 -13.93
C THR A 71 -10.33 -17.57 -15.25
N MET A 72 -9.92 -16.30 -15.19
CA MET A 72 -9.27 -15.61 -16.29
C MET A 72 -8.04 -14.85 -15.78
N THR A 73 -6.94 -14.90 -16.53
CA THR A 73 -5.78 -14.03 -16.28
C THR A 73 -6.04 -12.66 -16.87
N LEU A 74 -5.75 -11.60 -16.12
CA LEU A 74 -5.93 -10.22 -16.56
C LEU A 74 -4.60 -9.58 -16.94
N PRO A 75 -4.60 -8.69 -17.94
CA PRO A 75 -3.50 -7.74 -18.13
C PRO A 75 -3.27 -6.93 -16.85
N ASN A 76 -2.01 -6.65 -16.50
CA ASN A 76 -1.66 -5.99 -15.24
C ASN A 76 -2.45 -4.70 -14.99
N LYS A 77 -2.62 -3.84 -16.00
CA LYS A 77 -3.38 -2.58 -15.88
C LYS A 77 -4.84 -2.80 -15.49
N GLU A 78 -5.51 -3.78 -16.09
CA GLU A 78 -6.90 -4.09 -15.78
C GLU A 78 -7.02 -4.66 -14.37
N PHE A 79 -6.08 -5.54 -13.98
CA PHE A 79 -5.99 -6.05 -12.62
C PHE A 79 -5.85 -4.93 -11.58
N GLN A 80 -4.97 -3.94 -11.84
CA GLN A 80 -4.83 -2.77 -10.97
C GLN A 80 -6.11 -1.93 -10.88
N TYR A 81 -6.87 -1.82 -11.97
CA TYR A 81 -8.15 -1.11 -11.97
C TYR A 81 -9.17 -1.77 -11.03
N TYR A 82 -9.29 -3.10 -11.07
CA TYR A 82 -10.15 -3.85 -10.15
C TYR A 82 -9.72 -3.73 -8.69
N LEU A 83 -8.40 -3.79 -8.40
CA LEU A 83 -7.87 -3.54 -7.06
C LEU A 83 -8.20 -2.13 -6.56
N CYS A 84 -8.12 -1.12 -7.43
CA CYS A 84 -8.42 0.27 -7.07
C CYS A 84 -9.91 0.46 -6.74
N LEU A 85 -10.81 -0.02 -7.62
CA LEU A 85 -12.25 0.02 -7.39
C LEU A 85 -12.63 -0.65 -6.07
N GLN A 86 -12.00 -1.78 -5.77
CA GLN A 86 -12.20 -2.49 -4.51
C GLN A 86 -11.84 -1.64 -3.29
N HIS A 87 -10.68 -0.98 -3.31
CA HIS A 87 -10.23 -0.16 -2.17
C HIS A 87 -11.21 0.99 -1.88
N VAL A 88 -11.82 1.55 -2.92
CA VAL A 88 -12.84 2.60 -2.80
C VAL A 88 -14.14 2.04 -2.23
N LEU A 89 -14.61 0.89 -2.73
CA LEU A 89 -15.85 0.26 -2.26
C LEU A 89 -15.75 -0.23 -0.80
N SER A 90 -14.61 -0.79 -0.40
CA SER A 90 -14.38 -1.19 1.01
C SER A 90 -14.43 0.01 1.96
N LYS A 91 -13.94 1.17 1.55
CA LYS A 91 -14.02 2.40 2.36
C LYS A 91 -15.46 2.93 2.45
N SER A 92 -16.23 2.93 1.35
CA SER A 92 -17.61 3.43 1.37
C SER A 92 -18.56 2.54 2.17
N LEU A 93 -18.31 1.22 2.22
CA LEU A 93 -19.04 0.27 3.07
C LEU A 93 -18.75 0.45 4.58
N LEU A 94 -17.57 0.95 4.94
CA LEU A 94 -17.20 1.24 6.33
C LEU A 94 -17.72 2.60 6.83
N VAL A 95 -18.01 3.55 5.93
CA VAL A 95 -18.51 4.89 6.27
C VAL A 95 -20.04 4.92 6.47
N ASN A 96 -20.76 3.86 6.08
CA ASN A 96 -22.22 3.74 6.23
C ASN A 96 -22.66 2.83 7.41
N LYS A 97 -21.82 2.68 8.44
CA LYS A 97 -22.17 2.09 9.75
C LYS A 97 -22.00 3.14 10.83
#